data_AF-A0A5P8WAZ1-F1
#
_entry.id   AF-A0A5P8WAZ1-F1
#
_cell.length_a   1.000
_cell.length_b   1.000
_cell.length_c   1.000
_cell.angle_alpha   90.00
_cell.angle_beta   90.00
_cell.angle_gamma   90.00
#
_symmetry.space_group_name_H-M   'P 1'
#
loop_
_entity.id
_entity.type
_entity.pdbx_description
1 polymer ?
#
loop_
_entity_poly.entity_id
_entity_poly.type
_entity_poly.pdbx_seq_one_letter_code
_entity_poly.pdbx_strand_id
1 'polypeptide(L)'
;MLPRIFPIGGILFDFLFVLIAIPIEAYVLHNRLKFDKKTSIFYAISMNLFSSVIGWFIFFVAEPMLPIYLKSELISYMFFNNFKSANTQSLLILTACIIFFATFIMKFFILRVLLLSLSEPVAKKEDEPQKSQRQRWRSFSGAKLQNTNLVTTTLIANSLSYSAITILLFFRSK
;
A
#
# COMPACT_ATOMS: atom_id res chain seq x y z
N MET A 1 -4.60 -23.73 -23.26
CA MET A 1 -5.02 -22.54 -24.04
C MET A 1 -4.36 -21.33 -23.41
N LEU A 2 -3.29 -20.81 -24.02
CA LEU A 2 -2.65 -19.57 -23.56
C LEU A 2 -3.58 -18.39 -23.91
N PRO A 3 -3.87 -17.47 -22.98
CA PRO A 3 -4.67 -16.29 -23.30
C PRO A 3 -3.95 -15.45 -24.37
N ARG A 4 -4.70 -15.06 -25.41
CA ARG A 4 -4.18 -14.49 -26.68
C ARG A 4 -3.70 -13.04 -26.56
N ILE A 5 -3.70 -12.46 -25.36
CA ILE A 5 -3.30 -11.08 -25.10
C ILE A 5 -2.45 -11.10 -23.83
N PHE A 6 -1.13 -11.09 -24.00
CA PHE A 6 -0.22 -10.97 -22.86
C PHE A 6 -0.46 -9.61 -22.19
N PRO A 7 -0.76 -9.54 -20.88
CA PRO A 7 -1.09 -8.28 -20.20
C PRO A 7 0.18 -7.44 -19.92
N ILE A 8 1.06 -7.29 -20.90
CA ILE A 8 2.32 -6.53 -20.81
C ILE A 8 2.04 -5.09 -20.37
N GLY A 9 0.97 -4.48 -20.89
CA GLY A 9 0.55 -3.15 -20.47
C GLY A 9 0.23 -3.07 -18.98
N GLY A 10 -0.54 -4.02 -18.45
CA GLY A 10 -0.90 -4.06 -17.03
C GLY A 10 0.33 -4.24 -16.13
N ILE A 11 1.25 -5.12 -16.52
CA ILE A 11 2.51 -5.33 -15.80
C ILE A 11 3.37 -4.06 -15.81
N LEU A 12 3.54 -3.41 -16.97
CA LEU A 12 4.32 -2.18 -17.07
C LEU A 12 3.73 -1.04 -16.23
N PHE A 13 2.40 -0.89 -16.20
CA PHE A 13 1.74 0.10 -15.35
C PHE A 13 1.91 -0.20 -13.86
N ASP A 14 1.79 -1.46 -13.46
CA ASP A 14 2.02 -1.87 -12.07
C ASP A 14 3.46 -1.55 -11.63
N PHE A 15 4.46 -1.89 -12.46
CA PHE A 15 5.85 -1.52 -12.22
C PHE A 15 6.05 0.00 -12.11
N LEU A 16 5.42 0.78 -12.99
CA LEU A 16 5.49 2.25 -12.93
C LEU A 16 4.89 2.80 -11.63
N PHE A 17 3.75 2.26 -11.19
CA PHE A 17 3.11 2.67 -9.94
C PHE A 17 3.96 2.34 -8.73
N VAL A 18 4.55 1.14 -8.69
CA VAL A 18 5.49 0.76 -7.62
C VAL A 18 6.71 1.68 -7.61
N LEU A 19 7.27 2.00 -8.79
CA LEU A 19 8.43 2.87 -8.91
C LEU A 19 8.18 4.29 -8.39
N ILE A 20 6.95 4.79 -8.53
CA ILE A 20 6.53 6.10 -8.02
C ILE A 20 6.18 6.04 -6.53
N ALA A 21 5.51 4.97 -6.09
CA ALA A 21 5.08 4.83 -4.70
C ALA A 21 6.29 4.69 -3.75
N ILE A 22 7.28 3.88 -4.08
CA ILE A 22 8.46 3.63 -3.22
C ILE A 22 9.13 4.91 -2.74
N PRO A 23 9.56 5.87 -3.58
CA PRO A 23 10.24 7.08 -3.13
C PRO A 23 9.32 7.98 -2.29
N ILE A 24 8.04 8.08 -2.61
CA ILE A 24 7.06 8.86 -1.85
C ILE A 24 6.91 8.27 -0.44
N GLU A 25 6.70 6.96 -0.34
CA GLU A 25 6.53 6.28 0.95
C GLU A 25 7.82 6.30 1.76
N ALA A 26 8.97 6.10 1.13
CA ALA A 26 10.27 6.20 1.78
C ALA A 26 10.51 7.60 2.38
N TYR A 27 10.14 8.66 1.65
CA TYR A 27 10.23 10.03 2.15
C TYR A 27 9.33 10.26 3.38
N VAL A 28 8.09 9.78 3.33
CA VAL A 28 7.14 9.90 4.45
C VAL A 28 7.61 9.12 5.68
N LEU A 29 8.11 7.89 5.50
CA LEU A 29 8.67 7.08 6.59
C LEU A 29 9.89 7.76 7.23
N HIS A 30 10.82 8.27 6.41
CA HIS A 30 12.01 8.98 6.90
C HIS A 30 11.61 10.20 7.74
N ASN A 31 10.69 11.02 7.24
CA ASN A 31 10.34 12.29 7.87
C ASN A 31 9.48 12.11 9.13
N ARG A 32 8.57 11.13 9.16
CA ARG A 32 7.62 10.95 10.27
C ARG A 32 8.11 9.96 11.35
N LEU A 33 8.82 8.91 10.95
CA LEU A 33 9.30 7.86 11.85
C LEU A 33 10.78 8.00 12.21
N LYS A 34 11.49 8.97 11.61
CA LYS A 34 12.91 9.23 11.82
C LYS A 34 13.80 8.02 11.55
N PHE A 35 13.38 7.13 10.66
CA PHE A 35 14.20 6.03 10.18
C PHE A 35 15.36 6.55 9.34
N ASP A 36 16.50 5.86 9.34
CA ASP A 36 17.58 6.16 8.39
C ASP A 36 17.08 6.11 6.94
N LYS A 37 17.75 6.83 6.04
CA LYS A 37 17.37 6.85 4.61
C LYS A 37 17.35 5.44 4.01
N LYS A 38 18.35 4.62 4.33
CA LYS A 38 18.46 3.24 3.84
C LYS A 38 17.32 2.36 4.35
N THR A 39 16.98 2.45 5.63
CA THR A 39 15.91 1.64 6.24
C THR A 39 14.53 2.09 5.76
N SER A 40 14.32 3.40 5.59
CA SER A 40 13.08 3.95 5.03
C SER A 40 12.82 3.45 3.60
N ILE A 41 13.86 3.44 2.75
CA ILE A 41 13.77 2.89 1.39
C ILE A 41 13.50 1.38 1.45
N PHE A 42 14.21 0.63 2.30
CA PHE A 42 14.01 -0.81 2.44
C PHE A 42 12.58 -1.17 2.87
N TYR A 43 12.03 -0.47 3.86
CA TYR A 43 10.65 -0.68 4.31
C TYR A 43 9.64 -0.30 3.22
N ALA A 44 9.84 0.82 2.51
CA ALA A 44 8.97 1.22 1.41
C ALA A 44 8.96 0.22 0.25
N ILE A 45 10.15 -0.29 -0.15
CA ILE A 45 10.28 -1.34 -1.15
C ILE A 45 9.52 -2.59 -0.71
N SER A 46 9.77 -3.05 0.52
CA SER A 46 9.17 -4.27 1.05
C SER A 46 7.64 -4.15 1.11
N MET A 47 7.11 -3.06 1.67
CA MET A 47 5.67 -2.83 1.75
C MET A 47 5.00 -2.84 0.38
N ASN A 48 5.56 -2.13 -0.62
CA ASN A 48 4.96 -2.06 -1.94
C ASN A 48 5.07 -3.39 -2.69
N LEU A 49 6.24 -4.06 -2.67
CA LEU A 49 6.40 -5.34 -3.35
C LEU A 49 5.50 -6.43 -2.76
N PHE A 50 5.50 -6.59 -1.43
CA PHE A 50 4.62 -7.57 -0.79
C PHE A 50 3.15 -7.24 -1.02
N SER A 51 2.77 -5.95 -0.94
CA SER A 51 1.38 -5.55 -1.22
C SER A 51 0.98 -5.83 -2.67
N SER A 52 1.86 -5.60 -3.64
CA SER A 52 1.58 -5.92 -5.05
C SER A 52 1.46 -7.42 -5.28
N VAL A 53 2.39 -8.23 -4.76
CA VAL A 53 2.35 -9.70 -4.92
C VAL A 53 1.08 -10.28 -4.30
N ILE A 54 0.70 -9.85 -3.10
CA ILE A 54 -0.52 -10.36 -2.47
C ILE A 54 -1.76 -9.81 -3.18
N GLY A 55 -1.73 -8.56 -3.69
CA GLY A 55 -2.78 -8.02 -4.53
C GLY A 55 -3.01 -8.86 -5.79
N TRP A 56 -1.95 -9.23 -6.50
CA TRP A 56 -2.00 -10.16 -7.63
C TRP A 56 -2.53 -11.53 -7.24
N PHE A 57 -2.08 -12.08 -6.12
CA PHE A 57 -2.58 -13.36 -5.60
C PHE A 57 -4.09 -13.31 -5.32
N ILE A 58 -4.57 -12.28 -4.62
CA ILE A 58 -6.00 -12.06 -4.36
C ILE A 58 -6.76 -11.90 -5.66
N PHE A 59 -6.23 -11.15 -6.63
CA PHE A 59 -6.85 -10.99 -7.94
C PHE A 59 -7.04 -12.32 -8.66
N PHE A 60 -6.00 -13.17 -8.74
CA PHE A 60 -6.09 -14.47 -9.40
C PHE A 60 -7.07 -15.43 -8.70
N VAL A 61 -7.20 -15.35 -7.37
CA VAL A 61 -8.18 -16.15 -6.62
C VAL A 61 -9.61 -15.60 -6.79
N ALA A 62 -9.78 -14.28 -6.83
CA ALA A 62 -11.08 -13.63 -6.93
C ALA A 62 -11.65 -13.62 -8.36
N GLU A 63 -10.80 -13.45 -9.39
CA GLU A 63 -11.19 -13.42 -10.80
C GLU A 63 -12.15 -14.55 -11.24
N PRO A 64 -11.93 -15.83 -10.90
CA PRO A 64 -12.85 -16.90 -11.29
C PRO A 64 -14.19 -16.84 -10.55
N MET A 65 -14.24 -16.21 -9.37
CA MET A 65 -15.47 -16.05 -8.57
C MET A 65 -16.31 -14.85 -9.02
N LEU A 66 -15.79 -13.98 -9.90
CA LEU A 66 -16.54 -12.82 -10.37
C LEU A 66 -17.66 -13.20 -11.35
N PRO A 67 -18.90 -12.69 -11.14
CA PRO A 67 -20.02 -12.91 -12.06
C PRO A 67 -19.77 -12.27 -13.43
N ILE A 68 -20.24 -12.93 -14.48
CA ILE A 68 -20.03 -12.59 -15.90
C ILE A 68 -20.49 -11.15 -16.23
N TYR A 69 -21.51 -10.66 -15.54
CA TYR A 69 -22.02 -9.30 -15.71
C TYR A 69 -20.95 -8.23 -15.44
N LEU A 70 -20.20 -8.36 -14.33
CA LEU A 70 -19.14 -7.41 -13.98
C LEU A 70 -17.95 -7.47 -14.96
N LYS A 71 -17.63 -8.67 -15.48
CA LYS A 71 -16.59 -8.82 -16.51
C LYS A 71 -16.96 -8.09 -17.80
N SER A 72 -18.22 -8.20 -18.23
CA SER A 72 -18.69 -7.53 -19.44
C SER A 72 -18.76 -6.01 -19.29
N GLU A 73 -19.13 -5.49 -18.12
CA GLU A 73 -19.11 -4.05 -17.86
C GLU A 73 -17.70 -3.47 -17.80
N LEU A 74 -16.75 -4.17 -17.17
CA LEU A 74 -15.34 -3.77 -17.14
C LEU A 74 -14.74 -3.69 -18.54
N ILE A 75 -15.04 -4.65 -19.41
CA ILE A 75 -14.63 -4.64 -20.81
C ILE A 75 -15.29 -3.45 -21.54
N SER A 76 -16.59 -3.24 -21.33
CA SER A 76 -17.31 -2.12 -21.97
C SER A 76 -16.75 -0.76 -21.53
N TYR A 77 -16.36 -0.62 -20.26
CA TYR A 77 -15.69 0.58 -19.75
C TYR A 77 -14.31 0.75 -20.38
N MET A 78 -13.49 -0.31 -20.41
CA MET A 78 -12.13 -0.24 -20.93
C MET A 78 -12.07 0.10 -22.42
N PHE A 79 -13.06 -0.37 -23.20
CA PHE A 79 -13.10 -0.17 -24.66
C PHE A 79 -13.89 1.06 -25.11
N PHE A 80 -14.97 1.43 -24.41
CA PHE A 80 -15.88 2.49 -24.86
C PHE A 80 -15.94 3.71 -23.94
N ASN A 81 -15.18 3.71 -22.83
CA ASN A 81 -15.18 4.75 -21.80
C ASN A 81 -16.59 5.19 -21.37
N ASN A 82 -17.56 4.28 -21.45
CA ASN A 82 -18.98 4.53 -21.21
C ASN A 82 -19.50 3.53 -20.19
N PHE A 83 -20.02 4.06 -19.08
CA PHE A 83 -20.74 3.27 -18.10
C PHE A 83 -22.18 3.10 -18.57
N LYS A 84 -22.62 1.86 -18.76
CA LYS A 84 -24.00 1.57 -19.17
C LYS A 84 -25.03 1.86 -18.08
N SER A 85 -24.62 1.92 -16.81
CA SER A 85 -25.52 2.21 -15.69
C SER A 85 -24.86 3.07 -14.59
N ALA A 86 -25.64 3.97 -13.98
CA ALA A 86 -25.19 4.79 -12.84
C ALA A 86 -24.86 3.95 -11.59
N ASN A 87 -25.48 2.77 -11.46
CA ASN A 87 -25.23 1.85 -10.35
C ASN A 87 -23.79 1.29 -10.40
N THR A 88 -23.26 1.08 -11.61
CA THR A 88 -21.90 0.54 -11.84
C THR A 88 -20.83 1.54 -11.41
N GLN A 89 -21.05 2.83 -11.62
CA GLN A 89 -20.11 3.88 -11.18
C GLN A 89 -20.02 3.93 -9.64
N SER A 90 -21.16 3.82 -8.94
CA SER A 90 -21.19 3.77 -7.48
C SER A 90 -20.47 2.53 -6.95
N LEU A 91 -20.72 1.36 -7.56
CA LEU A 91 -20.03 0.11 -7.21
C LEU A 91 -18.52 0.19 -7.44
N LEU A 92 -18.06 0.84 -8.50
CA LEU A 92 -16.63 1.02 -8.77
C LEU A 92 -15.96 1.94 -7.74
N ILE A 93 -16.59 3.06 -7.38
CA ILE A 93 -16.07 3.96 -6.34
C ILE A 93 -15.99 3.21 -5.01
N LEU A 94 -17.05 2.48 -4.64
CA LEU A 94 -17.06 1.67 -3.42
C LEU A 94 -15.95 0.63 -3.43
N THR A 95 -15.77 -0.09 -4.55
CA THR A 95 -14.71 -1.09 -4.72
C THR A 95 -13.33 -0.44 -4.61
N ALA A 96 -13.11 0.72 -5.23
CA ALA A 96 -11.85 1.45 -5.14
C ALA A 96 -11.54 1.89 -3.70
N CYS A 97 -12.56 2.38 -2.96
CA CYS A 97 -12.42 2.70 -1.55
C CYS A 97 -12.05 1.46 -0.71
N ILE A 98 -12.72 0.32 -0.93
CA ILE A 98 -12.40 -0.93 -0.23
C ILE A 98 -10.97 -1.36 -0.53
N ILE A 99 -10.55 -1.35 -1.79
CA ILE A 99 -9.17 -1.70 -2.19
C ILE A 99 -8.17 -0.76 -1.52
N PHE A 100 -8.42 0.55 -1.50
CA PHE A 100 -7.53 1.53 -0.86
C PHE A 100 -7.32 1.23 0.63
N PHE A 101 -8.40 0.95 1.38
CA PHE A 101 -8.29 0.63 2.79
C PHE A 101 -7.67 -0.75 3.03
N ALA A 102 -7.99 -1.73 2.18
CA ALA A 102 -7.40 -3.07 2.27
C ALA A 102 -5.88 -3.03 2.04
N THR A 103 -5.41 -2.28 1.02
CA THR A 103 -3.97 -2.12 0.76
C THR A 103 -3.28 -1.35 1.87
N PHE A 104 -3.91 -0.32 2.43
CA PHE A 104 -3.40 0.38 3.61
C PHE A 104 -3.23 -0.57 4.81
N ILE A 105 -4.25 -1.37 5.15
CA ILE A 105 -4.19 -2.31 6.29
C ILE A 105 -3.10 -3.35 6.06
N MET A 106 -3.00 -3.88 4.84
CA MET A 106 -1.96 -4.83 4.46
C MET A 106 -0.56 -4.22 4.61
N LYS A 107 -0.32 -3.02 4.06
CA LYS A 107 0.97 -2.32 4.18
C LYS A 107 1.33 -2.06 5.64
N PHE A 108 0.37 -1.64 6.45
CA PHE A 108 0.57 -1.45 7.88
C PHE A 108 0.98 -2.76 8.58
N PHE A 109 0.30 -3.85 8.28
CA PHE A 109 0.64 -5.17 8.83
C PHE A 109 2.05 -5.62 8.43
N ILE A 110 2.40 -5.48 7.15
CA ILE A 110 3.75 -5.80 6.64
C ILE A 110 4.81 -4.97 7.36
N LEU A 111 4.62 -3.66 7.47
CA LEU A 111 5.56 -2.79 8.17
C LEU A 111 5.75 -3.22 9.63
N ARG A 112 4.64 -3.54 10.31
CA ARG A 112 4.68 -3.97 11.71
C ARG A 112 5.42 -5.30 11.87
N VAL A 113 5.19 -6.27 10.98
CA VAL A 113 5.91 -7.55 10.96
C VAL A 113 7.40 -7.32 10.68
N LEU A 114 7.74 -6.48 9.71
CA LEU A 114 9.14 -6.15 9.39
C LEU A 114 9.85 -5.49 10.58
N LEU A 115 9.20 -4.55 11.25
CA LEU A 115 9.77 -3.89 12.44
C LEU A 115 10.00 -4.87 13.61
N LEU A 116 9.09 -5.82 13.80
CA LEU A 116 9.24 -6.87 14.82
C LEU A 116 10.35 -7.85 14.43
N SER A 117 10.46 -8.21 13.15
CA SER A 117 11.49 -9.14 12.65
C SER A 117 12.89 -8.52 12.63
N LEU A 118 13.01 -7.21 12.38
CA LEU A 118 14.27 -6.46 12.36
C LEU A 118 14.62 -5.85 13.72
N SER A 119 13.96 -6.24 14.82
CA SER A 119 14.28 -5.77 16.17
C SER A 119 15.63 -6.32 16.69
N GLU A 120 16.72 -5.99 16.00
CA GLU A 120 17.90 -5.41 16.62
C GLU A 120 17.71 -3.89 16.70
N PRO A 121 18.28 -3.19 17.70
CA PRO A 121 17.79 -1.90 18.17
C PRO A 121 18.19 -0.75 17.24
N VAL A 122 17.53 -0.60 16.10
CA VAL A 122 17.76 0.52 15.17
C VAL A 122 17.20 1.85 15.74
N ALA A 123 16.42 1.80 16.82
CA ALA A 123 15.80 2.98 17.43
C ALA A 123 16.47 3.50 18.71
N LYS A 124 17.64 2.99 19.12
CA LYS A 124 18.36 3.50 20.31
C LYS A 124 19.88 3.48 20.14
N LYS A 125 20.40 4.49 19.44
CA LYS A 125 21.74 5.01 19.71
C LYS A 125 21.59 6.46 20.17
N GLU A 126 21.31 6.62 21.46
CA GLU A 126 21.58 7.82 22.26
C GLU A 126 21.57 7.35 23.72
N ASP A 127 22.79 7.12 24.21
CA ASP A 127 23.35 7.07 25.59
C ASP A 127 22.59 6.44 26.79
N GLU A 128 23.39 5.67 27.56
CA GLU A 128 23.27 4.89 28.82
C GLU A 128 22.33 5.37 29.97
N PRO A 129 22.22 4.66 31.14
CA PRO A 129 22.41 3.23 31.48
C PRO A 129 21.15 2.62 32.18
N GLN A 130 21.27 1.34 32.55
CA GLN A 130 20.37 0.55 33.42
C GLN A 130 19.50 1.35 34.40
N LYS A 131 18.16 1.15 34.43
CA LYS A 131 17.37 1.02 35.69
C LYS A 131 15.85 0.80 35.52
N SER A 132 15.40 -0.24 36.22
CA SER A 132 14.15 -0.34 36.98
C SER A 132 12.83 -0.68 36.26
N GLN A 133 12.17 -1.69 36.83
CA GLN A 133 10.87 -2.27 36.53
C GLN A 133 9.70 -1.26 36.41
N ARG A 134 9.88 -0.01 36.88
CA ARG A 134 8.93 1.11 36.76
C ARG A 134 8.85 1.72 35.34
N GLN A 135 9.87 1.53 34.49
CA GLN A 135 9.84 1.96 33.08
C GLN A 135 8.94 1.07 32.20
N ARG A 136 8.60 -0.16 32.64
CA ARG A 136 7.80 -1.11 31.85
C ARG A 136 6.35 -0.63 31.62
N TRP A 137 5.79 0.16 32.55
CA TRP A 137 4.47 0.78 32.39
C TRP A 137 4.47 2.02 31.49
N ARG A 138 5.53 2.83 31.50
CA ARG A 138 5.69 3.94 30.53
C ARG A 138 5.98 3.44 29.11
N SER A 139 6.65 2.30 28.97
CA SER A 139 6.87 1.65 27.66
C SER A 139 5.57 1.19 26.99
N PHE A 140 4.53 0.84 27.75
CA PHE A 140 3.22 0.47 27.17
C PHE A 140 2.49 1.68 26.59
N SER A 141 2.60 2.85 27.26
CA SER A 141 2.09 4.12 26.75
C SER A 141 2.88 4.61 25.52
N GLY A 142 4.22 4.47 25.56
CA GLY A 142 5.10 4.79 24.44
C GLY A 142 4.83 3.90 23.22
N ALA A 143 4.64 2.59 23.40
CA ALA A 143 4.28 1.68 22.32
C ALA A 143 2.93 2.04 21.68
N LYS A 144 1.95 2.50 22.48
CA LYS A 144 0.64 2.94 21.94
C LYS A 144 0.79 4.21 21.09
N LEU A 145 1.58 5.20 21.55
CA LEU A 145 1.90 6.42 20.79
C LEU A 145 2.71 6.15 19.53
N GLN A 146 3.69 5.23 19.60
CA GLN A 146 4.51 4.83 18.48
C GLN A 146 3.68 4.05 17.43
N ASN A 147 2.76 3.19 17.88
CA ASN A 147 1.80 2.52 17.01
C ASN A 147 0.85 3.51 16.33
N THR A 148 0.33 4.52 17.05
CA THR A 148 -0.50 5.56 16.44
C THR A 148 0.27 6.33 15.37
N ASN A 149 1.54 6.70 15.64
CA ASN A 149 2.38 7.38 14.66
C ASN A 149 2.68 6.49 13.43
N LEU A 150 2.87 5.18 13.63
CA LEU A 150 3.03 4.22 12.53
C LEU A 150 1.77 4.13 11.65
N VAL A 151 0.59 3.95 12.26
CA VAL A 151 -0.69 3.88 11.54
C VAL A 151 -0.91 5.15 10.71
N THR A 152 -0.76 6.33 11.32
CA THR A 152 -0.96 7.60 10.62
C THR A 152 0.09 7.82 9.54
N THR A 153 1.33 7.42 9.77
CA THR A 153 2.40 7.55 8.77
C THR A 153 2.14 6.66 7.57
N THR A 154 1.78 5.39 7.78
CA THR A 154 1.45 4.47 6.69
C THR A 154 0.22 4.94 5.92
N LEU A 155 -0.78 5.51 6.60
CA LEU A 155 -1.97 6.05 5.94
C LEU A 155 -1.63 7.25 5.05
N ILE A 156 -0.84 8.20 5.58
CA ILE A 156 -0.39 9.37 4.82
C ILE A 156 0.45 8.92 3.63
N ALA A 157 1.39 8.00 3.84
CA ALA A 157 2.23 7.44 2.78
C ALA A 157 1.36 6.82 1.67
N ASN A 158 0.40 5.96 2.02
CA ASN A 158 -0.49 5.33 1.05
C ASN A 158 -1.37 6.36 0.32
N SER A 159 -1.92 7.34 1.05
CA SER A 159 -2.75 8.38 0.44
C SER A 159 -1.97 9.22 -0.59
N LEU A 160 -0.75 9.64 -0.26
CA LEU A 160 0.10 10.41 -1.16
C LEU A 160 0.50 9.61 -2.41
N SER A 161 0.86 8.34 -2.24
CA SER A 161 1.17 7.44 -3.35
C SER A 161 -0.02 7.30 -4.31
N TYR A 162 -1.22 7.02 -3.78
CA TYR A 162 -2.43 6.86 -4.60
C TYR A 162 -2.88 8.18 -5.24
N SER A 163 -2.71 9.32 -4.57
CA SER A 163 -2.96 10.63 -5.19
C SER A 163 -2.00 10.89 -6.36
N ALA A 164 -0.71 10.61 -6.21
CA ALA A 164 0.27 10.76 -7.29
C ALA A 164 -0.05 9.85 -8.48
N ILE A 165 -0.40 8.59 -8.22
CA ILE A 165 -0.82 7.63 -9.25
C ILE A 165 -2.09 8.11 -9.97
N THR A 166 -3.07 8.62 -9.22
CA THR A 166 -4.33 9.14 -9.79
C THR A 166 -4.07 10.35 -10.70
N ILE A 167 -3.19 11.27 -10.29
CA ILE A 167 -2.77 12.41 -11.12
C ILE A 167 -2.10 11.93 -12.40
N LEU A 168 -1.20 10.95 -12.31
CA LEU A 168 -0.54 10.37 -13.48
C LEU A 168 -1.54 9.71 -14.44
N LEU A 169 -2.51 8.98 -13.91
CA LEU A 169 -3.60 8.39 -14.69
C LEU A 169 -4.47 9.47 -15.37
N PHE A 170 -4.73 10.58 -14.69
CA PHE A 170 -5.49 11.70 -15.26
C PHE A 170 -4.76 12.33 -16.45
N PHE A 171 -3.43 12.50 -16.37
CA PHE A 171 -2.62 12.98 -17.49
C PHE A 171 -2.57 12.01 -18.67
N ARG A 172 -2.64 10.69 -18.43
CA ARG A 172 -2.72 9.66 -19.49
C ARG A 172 -4.08 9.64 -20.19
N SER A 173 -5.16 9.96 -19.46
CA SER A 173 -6.54 9.89 -19.96
C SER A 173 -6.96 11.13 -20.76
N LYS A 174 -6.16 12.20 -20.74
CA LYS A 174 -6.28 13.35 -21.64
C LYS A 174 -5.45 13.12 -22.90
#